data_AF-A0A435ETZ0-F1
#
_entry.id   AF-A0A435ETZ0-F1
#
_cell.length_a   1.000
_cell.length_b   1.000
_cell.length_c   1.000
_cell.angle_alpha   90.00
_cell.angle_beta   90.00
_cell.angle_gamma   90.00
#
_symmetry.space_group_name_H-M   'P 1'
#
loop_
_entity.id
_entity.type
_entity.pdbx_description
1 polymer ?
#
loop_
_entity_poly.entity_id
_entity_poly.type
_entity_poly.pdbx_seq_one_letter_code
_entity_poly.pdbx_strand_id
1 'polypeptide(L)'
;DPVARIALFGFPAQFGALKNRITQFIGSLFDTSRSQVNVSLRGLYFSSGTQEGTPFDQVLGAIGRSFGSASQAHLSGAGKSFFLHDLLAKVIFPESGWVSFDRAAERRIRLARFGGLAAIALAALAALGVLGLSFFANRELIASTRQAMAHYRDSADSLLKSTTVTDVDLENVIGSLDQLRNLPAGFENGDQGKPIEETFGLSQRERLLSASKTAYRQALERSFRSRLLVQAERTIQARMADPIALYEPLKIYLMLGGKAPKVDDELIVSWMKQDWEENRYPGENNREGRAQLEKHLRAMLALDDAYDPAFALNQPLVEAAQRSLGRMSLADRASAQIKSAVYAARLQDFSVAAKAGPEAQLLFERIDGSELADLKVPGLYTRAGFNRFFLPQLSRIAQMLVDDRWVLGGGGEQGGIDQDLPKLGPELVDRYGKEFAAAWNGVLDQLKLKAMLKDKPQYLALSALAAPDSPLDQLFTAIANETALTKGDSAGEGDTGTAEPDPASMAKGLARIGLQIAGGKSQSRA
;
A
#
# COMPACT_ATOMS: atom_id res chain seq x y z
N ASP A 1 -80.31 -60.63 -50.16
CA ASP A 1 -80.09 -59.65 -51.22
C ASP A 1 -79.46 -60.32 -52.45
N PRO A 2 -80.18 -60.39 -53.60
CA PRO A 2 -79.68 -60.96 -54.85
C PRO A 2 -78.48 -60.20 -55.42
N VAL A 3 -78.41 -58.88 -55.21
CA VAL A 3 -77.32 -58.02 -55.72
C VAL A 3 -76.01 -58.35 -55.01
N ALA A 4 -76.06 -58.52 -53.68
CA ALA A 4 -74.91 -58.94 -52.89
C ALA A 4 -74.35 -60.31 -53.33
N ARG A 5 -75.19 -61.25 -53.78
CA ARG A 5 -74.73 -62.57 -54.25
C ARG A 5 -73.99 -62.51 -55.59
N ILE A 6 -74.41 -61.62 -56.50
CA ILE A 6 -73.73 -61.41 -57.78
C ILE A 6 -72.36 -60.76 -57.55
N ALA A 7 -72.29 -59.73 -56.69
CA ALA A 7 -71.02 -59.09 -56.32
C ALA A 7 -70.04 -60.06 -55.65
N LEU A 8 -70.55 -60.97 -54.80
CA LEU A 8 -69.75 -62.02 -54.17
C LEU A 8 -69.11 -62.97 -55.19
N PHE A 9 -69.80 -63.26 -56.29
CA PHE A 9 -69.31 -64.16 -57.35
C PHE A 9 -68.17 -63.52 -58.17
N GLY A 10 -68.17 -62.19 -58.31
CA GLY A 10 -67.12 -61.44 -59.01
C GLY A 10 -65.84 -61.19 -58.18
N PHE A 11 -65.93 -61.26 -56.85
CA PHE A 11 -64.83 -60.92 -55.95
C PHE A 11 -63.54 -61.74 -56.19
N PRO A 12 -63.55 -63.07 -56.39
CA PRO A 12 -62.33 -63.84 -56.64
C PRO A 12 -61.58 -63.41 -57.92
N ALA A 13 -62.32 -63.06 -58.98
CA ALA A 13 -61.73 -62.60 -60.24
C ALA A 13 -61.10 -61.20 -60.07
N GLN A 14 -61.79 -60.29 -59.37
CA GLN A 14 -61.28 -58.95 -59.07
C GLN A 14 -60.05 -59.00 -58.15
N PHE A 15 -60.06 -59.87 -57.13
CA PHE A 15 -58.92 -60.09 -56.26
C PHE A 15 -57.73 -60.73 -57.00
N GLY A 16 -58.01 -61.66 -57.92
CA GLY A 16 -57.00 -62.26 -58.80
C GLY A 16 -56.29 -61.22 -59.70
N ALA A 17 -57.00 -60.18 -60.14
CA ALA A 17 -56.42 -59.11 -60.96
C ALA A 17 -55.36 -58.26 -60.20
N LEU A 18 -55.42 -58.20 -58.86
CA LEU A 18 -54.43 -57.49 -58.05
C LEU A 18 -53.08 -58.21 -57.97
N LYS A 19 -53.06 -59.54 -58.20
CA LYS A 19 -51.88 -60.38 -58.02
C LYS A 19 -50.66 -59.84 -58.77
N ASN A 20 -50.77 -59.61 -60.08
CA ASN A 20 -49.63 -59.19 -60.90
C ASN A 20 -49.04 -57.84 -60.45
N ARG A 21 -49.90 -56.88 -60.08
CA ARG A 21 -49.45 -55.55 -59.62
C ARG A 21 -48.71 -55.64 -58.29
N ILE A 22 -49.23 -56.43 -57.34
CA ILE A 22 -48.62 -56.63 -56.03
C ILE A 22 -47.28 -57.36 -56.17
N THR A 23 -47.22 -58.40 -57.00
CA THR A 23 -45.97 -59.16 -57.22
C THR A 23 -44.88 -58.28 -57.82
N GLN A 24 -45.21 -57.41 -58.79
CA GLN A 24 -44.26 -56.45 -59.35
C GLN A 24 -43.78 -55.43 -58.30
N PHE A 25 -44.68 -54.89 -57.48
CA PHE A 25 -44.35 -53.92 -56.44
C PHE A 25 -43.41 -54.53 -55.38
N ILE A 26 -43.76 -55.70 -54.85
CA ILE A 26 -42.92 -56.42 -53.87
C ILE A 26 -41.56 -56.75 -54.50
N GLY A 27 -41.55 -57.28 -55.73
CA GLY A 27 -40.30 -57.59 -56.43
C GLY A 27 -39.36 -56.38 -56.54
N SER A 28 -39.90 -55.17 -56.76
CA SER A 28 -39.10 -53.95 -56.85
C SER A 28 -38.55 -53.45 -55.50
N LEU A 29 -39.26 -53.67 -54.39
CA LEU A 29 -38.81 -53.24 -53.06
C LEU A 29 -37.66 -54.09 -52.51
N PHE A 30 -37.62 -55.37 -52.87
CA PHE A 30 -36.61 -56.32 -52.41
C PHE A 30 -35.55 -56.61 -53.48
N ASP A 31 -35.42 -55.75 -54.48
CA ASP A 31 -34.34 -55.82 -55.46
C ASP A 31 -32.99 -55.56 -54.78
N THR A 32 -32.22 -56.64 -54.63
CA THR A 32 -30.91 -56.65 -53.96
C THR A 32 -29.88 -55.78 -54.66
N SER A 33 -30.12 -55.36 -55.91
CA SER A 33 -29.22 -54.47 -56.64
C SER A 33 -29.32 -52.99 -56.20
N ARG A 34 -30.38 -52.59 -55.47
CA ARG A 34 -30.66 -51.17 -55.14
C ARG A 34 -30.77 -50.83 -53.66
N SER A 35 -30.96 -51.82 -52.77
CA SER A 35 -31.23 -51.55 -51.35
C SER A 35 -29.96 -51.61 -50.47
N GLN A 36 -29.62 -50.48 -49.82
CA GLN A 36 -28.57 -50.39 -48.79
C GLN A 36 -29.01 -50.88 -47.40
N VAL A 37 -30.27 -51.31 -47.27
CA VAL A 37 -30.87 -51.73 -46.00
C VAL A 37 -31.43 -53.14 -46.16
N ASN A 38 -31.06 -54.05 -45.25
CA ASN A 38 -31.62 -55.39 -45.15
C ASN A 38 -33.05 -55.30 -44.63
N VAL A 39 -34.02 -55.12 -45.52
CA VAL A 39 -35.44 -55.18 -45.17
C VAL A 39 -35.89 -56.65 -45.21
N SER A 40 -36.42 -57.16 -44.11
CA SER A 40 -37.06 -58.49 -44.07
C SER A 40 -38.55 -58.36 -44.33
N LEU A 41 -39.07 -58.95 -45.41
CA LEU A 41 -40.52 -59.03 -45.63
C LEU A 41 -41.16 -59.96 -44.58
N ARG A 42 -41.88 -59.39 -43.62
CA ARG A 42 -42.58 -60.17 -42.57
C ARG A 42 -43.87 -60.82 -43.07
N GLY A 43 -44.55 -60.16 -43.99
CA GLY A 43 -45.76 -60.67 -44.62
C GLY A 43 -46.44 -59.58 -45.44
N LEU A 44 -47.38 -60.00 -46.29
CA LEU A 44 -48.29 -59.10 -46.97
C LEU A 44 -49.68 -59.29 -46.37
N TYR A 45 -50.25 -58.21 -45.85
CA TYR A 45 -51.55 -58.23 -45.20
C TYR A 45 -52.50 -57.29 -45.92
N PHE A 46 -53.69 -57.78 -46.26
CA PHE A 46 -54.77 -56.96 -46.78
C PHE A 46 -55.62 -56.50 -45.62
N SER A 47 -55.70 -55.19 -45.43
CA SER A 47 -56.53 -54.57 -44.39
C SER A 47 -57.39 -53.47 -45.01
N SER A 48 -58.64 -53.38 -44.57
CA SER A 48 -59.54 -52.27 -44.94
C SER A 48 -59.92 -51.54 -43.66
N GLY A 49 -59.48 -50.28 -43.51
CA GLY A 49 -59.76 -49.44 -42.34
C GLY A 49 -60.97 -48.54 -42.54
N THR A 50 -60.83 -47.55 -43.40
CA THR A 50 -61.90 -46.61 -43.77
C THR A 50 -62.21 -46.79 -45.26
N GLN A 51 -63.45 -47.13 -45.59
CA GLN A 51 -63.91 -47.20 -46.98
C GLN A 51 -64.34 -45.79 -47.39
N GLU A 52 -63.37 -44.97 -47.81
CA GLU A 52 -63.64 -43.64 -48.37
C GLU A 52 -63.56 -43.71 -49.89
N GLY A 53 -64.63 -43.26 -50.57
CA GLY A 53 -64.71 -43.19 -52.05
C GLY A 53 -65.87 -43.98 -52.66
N THR A 54 -66.21 -43.65 -53.91
CA THR A 54 -67.20 -44.40 -54.71
C THR A 54 -66.67 -45.81 -55.01
N PRO A 55 -67.48 -46.88 -54.83
CA PRO A 55 -67.07 -48.23 -55.22
C PRO A 55 -66.71 -48.27 -56.71
N PHE A 56 -65.43 -48.45 -57.01
CA PHE A 56 -64.95 -48.65 -58.38
C PHE A 56 -65.15 -50.11 -58.78
N ASP A 57 -66.37 -50.46 -59.21
CA ASP A 57 -66.60 -51.76 -59.85
C ASP A 57 -66.13 -51.69 -61.31
N GLN A 58 -64.93 -52.21 -61.58
CA GLN A 58 -64.35 -52.21 -62.92
C GLN A 58 -65.12 -53.10 -63.90
N VAL A 59 -65.86 -54.11 -63.40
CA VAL A 59 -66.60 -55.07 -64.22
C VAL A 59 -67.97 -54.52 -64.59
N LEU A 60 -68.72 -54.03 -63.59
CA LEU A 60 -69.99 -53.35 -63.84
C LEU A 60 -69.80 -52.03 -64.60
N GLY A 61 -68.70 -51.31 -64.37
CA GLY A 61 -68.33 -50.13 -65.15
C GLY A 61 -67.96 -50.43 -66.61
N ALA A 62 -67.35 -51.59 -66.90
CA ALA A 62 -67.06 -52.01 -68.26
C ALA A 62 -68.33 -52.41 -69.03
N ILE A 63 -69.29 -53.06 -68.33
CA ILE A 63 -70.56 -53.47 -68.91
C ILE A 63 -71.50 -52.27 -69.09
N GLY A 64 -71.58 -51.36 -68.12
CA GLY A 64 -72.43 -50.15 -68.19
C GLY A 64 -72.04 -49.19 -69.30
N ARG A 65 -70.74 -49.10 -69.64
CA ARG A 65 -70.24 -48.33 -70.79
C ARG A 65 -70.70 -48.88 -72.15
N SER A 66 -70.99 -50.18 -72.25
CA SER A 66 -71.47 -50.81 -73.48
C SER A 66 -72.99 -50.76 -73.68
N PHE A 67 -73.76 -50.51 -72.62
CA PHE A 67 -75.24 -50.54 -72.64
C PHE A 67 -75.91 -49.19 -72.30
N GLY A 68 -75.16 -48.09 -72.26
CA GLY A 68 -75.73 -46.73 -72.23
C GLY A 68 -76.50 -46.34 -70.95
N SER A 69 -76.30 -47.04 -69.83
CA SER A 69 -76.97 -46.74 -68.56
C SER A 69 -75.97 -46.30 -67.51
N ALA A 70 -76.12 -45.07 -67.02
CA ALA A 70 -75.35 -44.55 -65.89
C ALA A 70 -75.98 -45.06 -64.58
N SER A 71 -75.36 -46.05 -63.93
CA SER A 71 -75.73 -46.46 -62.58
C SER A 71 -75.30 -45.40 -61.57
N GLN A 72 -76.25 -44.81 -60.84
CA GLN A 72 -75.95 -43.95 -59.70
C GLN A 72 -75.41 -44.78 -58.53
N ALA A 73 -74.26 -44.37 -57.99
CA ALA A 73 -73.64 -45.00 -56.83
C ALA A 73 -74.36 -44.58 -55.54
N HIS A 74 -74.95 -45.54 -54.83
CA HIS A 74 -75.41 -45.32 -53.46
C HIS A 74 -74.20 -45.21 -52.52
N LEU A 75 -73.99 -44.02 -51.97
CA LEU A 75 -73.05 -43.74 -50.88
C LEU A 75 -73.69 -44.15 -49.56
N SER A 76 -73.23 -45.26 -48.95
CA SER A 76 -73.52 -45.53 -47.55
C SER A 76 -72.21 -45.49 -46.76
N GLY A 77 -71.94 -44.32 -46.17
CA GLY A 77 -70.90 -44.12 -45.18
C GLY A 77 -71.23 -44.88 -43.89
N ALA A 78 -70.46 -45.94 -43.66
CA ALA A 78 -70.08 -46.48 -42.35
C ALA A 78 -68.99 -47.50 -42.65
N GLY A 79 -67.73 -47.06 -42.64
CA GLY A 79 -66.58 -47.91 -42.95
C GLY A 79 -66.50 -49.08 -41.98
N LYS A 80 -66.91 -50.27 -42.44
CA LYS A 80 -66.67 -51.52 -41.73
C LYS A 80 -65.20 -51.88 -41.91
N SER A 81 -64.47 -51.97 -40.81
CA SER A 81 -63.09 -52.42 -40.82
C SER A 81 -63.04 -53.94 -41.03
N PHE A 82 -62.24 -54.37 -41.99
CA PHE A 82 -62.01 -55.80 -42.26
C PHE A 82 -60.52 -56.09 -42.15
N PHE A 83 -60.20 -57.24 -41.54
CA PHE A 83 -58.83 -57.80 -41.45
C PHE A 83 -57.79 -56.96 -40.67
N LEU A 84 -58.22 -55.98 -39.87
CA LEU A 84 -57.33 -55.17 -39.01
C LEU A 84 -56.96 -55.86 -37.69
N HIS A 85 -57.90 -56.59 -37.09
CA HIS A 85 -57.72 -57.18 -35.75
C HIS A 85 -56.51 -58.11 -35.70
N ASP A 86 -56.43 -59.07 -36.63
CA ASP A 86 -55.35 -60.05 -36.66
C ASP A 86 -54.00 -59.42 -37.03
N LEU A 87 -53.97 -58.43 -37.93
CA LEU A 87 -52.75 -57.70 -38.27
C LEU A 87 -52.18 -56.98 -37.04
N LEU A 88 -53.02 -56.26 -36.29
CA LEU A 88 -52.55 -55.50 -35.13
C LEU A 88 -52.22 -56.43 -33.95
N ALA A 89 -53.13 -57.34 -33.60
CA ALA A 89 -53.02 -58.17 -32.41
C ALA A 89 -52.01 -59.32 -32.56
N LYS A 90 -51.87 -59.90 -33.75
CA LYS A 90 -51.01 -61.08 -33.96
C LYS A 90 -49.66 -60.76 -34.60
N VAL A 91 -49.50 -59.59 -35.22
CA VAL A 91 -48.26 -59.21 -35.93
C VAL A 91 -47.64 -57.95 -35.33
N ILE A 92 -48.34 -56.81 -35.39
CA ILE A 92 -47.73 -55.51 -35.03
C ILE A 92 -47.42 -55.41 -33.53
N PHE A 93 -48.36 -55.72 -32.64
CA PHE A 93 -48.11 -55.63 -31.20
C PHE A 93 -47.13 -56.69 -30.68
N PRO A 94 -47.22 -57.97 -31.08
CA PRO A 94 -46.24 -58.98 -30.68
C PRO A 94 -44.81 -58.67 -31.16
N GLU A 95 -44.64 -57.97 -32.29
CA GLU A 95 -43.33 -57.57 -32.80
C GLU A 95 -42.84 -56.18 -32.32
N SER A 96 -43.61 -55.47 -31.48
CA SER A 96 -43.25 -54.13 -30.98
C SER A 96 -41.92 -54.05 -30.22
N GLY A 97 -41.40 -55.18 -29.72
CA GLY A 97 -40.12 -55.28 -29.01
C GLY A 97 -38.87 -55.37 -29.90
N TRP A 98 -39.00 -55.46 -31.23
CA TRP A 98 -37.87 -55.61 -32.15
C TRP A 98 -37.10 -54.32 -32.42
N VAL A 99 -37.68 -53.16 -32.11
CA VAL A 99 -36.99 -51.86 -32.14
C VAL A 99 -36.44 -51.59 -30.73
N SER A 100 -35.25 -52.10 -30.40
CA SER A 100 -34.60 -51.79 -29.13
C SER A 100 -33.57 -50.67 -29.29
N PHE A 101 -33.48 -49.78 -28.31
CA PHE A 101 -32.37 -48.82 -28.22
C PHE A 101 -31.04 -49.54 -27.99
N ASP A 102 -29.94 -48.99 -28.50
CA ASP A 102 -28.60 -49.50 -28.24
C ASP A 102 -28.28 -49.34 -26.74
N ARG A 103 -28.25 -50.47 -26.01
CA ARG A 103 -27.94 -50.51 -24.57
C ARG A 103 -26.55 -49.92 -24.25
N ALA A 104 -25.60 -49.99 -25.19
CA ALA A 104 -24.28 -49.38 -25.01
C ALA A 104 -24.38 -47.84 -25.09
N ALA A 105 -25.14 -47.32 -26.04
CA ALA A 105 -25.43 -45.88 -26.15
C ALA A 105 -26.17 -45.35 -24.92
N GLU A 106 -27.19 -46.07 -24.43
CA GLU A 106 -27.91 -45.70 -23.20
C GLU A 106 -26.99 -45.67 -21.96
N ARG A 107 -26.10 -46.66 -21.83
CA ARG A 107 -25.11 -46.69 -20.73
C ARG A 107 -24.13 -45.51 -20.81
N ARG A 108 -23.64 -45.18 -22.00
CA ARG A 108 -22.76 -44.02 -22.22
C ARG A 108 -23.45 -42.70 -21.85
N ILE A 109 -24.69 -42.50 -22.29
CA ILE A 109 -25.49 -41.31 -21.95
C ILE A 109 -25.72 -41.24 -20.44
N ARG A 110 -26.05 -42.36 -19.80
CA ARG A 110 -26.27 -42.44 -18.35
C ARG A 110 -24.98 -42.11 -17.57
N LEU A 111 -23.85 -42.69 -17.97
CA LEU A 111 -22.55 -42.42 -17.35
C LEU A 111 -22.13 -40.96 -17.53
N ALA A 112 -22.34 -40.37 -18.72
CA ALA A 112 -22.08 -38.96 -18.97
C ALA A 112 -22.96 -38.04 -18.11
N ARG A 113 -24.25 -38.37 -17.95
CA ARG A 113 -25.18 -37.62 -17.08
C ARG A 113 -24.78 -37.69 -15.61
N PHE A 114 -24.54 -38.89 -15.08
CA PHE A 114 -24.12 -39.03 -13.68
C PHE A 114 -22.71 -38.50 -13.43
N GLY A 115 -21.80 -38.65 -14.39
CA GLY A 115 -20.46 -38.05 -14.33
C GLY A 115 -20.54 -36.52 -14.31
N GLY A 116 -21.39 -35.92 -15.14
CA GLY A 116 -21.65 -34.48 -15.14
C GLY A 116 -22.25 -33.99 -13.83
N LEU A 117 -23.27 -34.69 -13.31
CA LEU A 117 -23.87 -34.37 -12.00
C LEU A 117 -22.86 -34.52 -10.85
N ALA A 118 -22.02 -35.55 -10.87
CA ALA A 118 -20.97 -35.76 -9.87
C ALA A 118 -19.91 -34.66 -9.93
N ALA A 119 -19.51 -34.22 -11.14
CA ALA A 119 -18.58 -33.11 -11.31
C ALA A 119 -19.17 -31.79 -10.80
N ILE A 120 -20.44 -31.50 -11.08
CA ILE A 120 -21.14 -30.32 -10.55
C ILE A 120 -21.22 -30.38 -9.02
N ALA A 121 -21.60 -31.53 -8.45
CA ALA A 121 -21.67 -31.71 -7.01
C ALA A 121 -20.30 -31.52 -6.34
N LEU A 122 -19.23 -32.06 -6.94
CA LEU A 122 -17.86 -31.90 -6.44
C LEU A 122 -17.40 -30.43 -6.52
N ALA A 123 -17.68 -29.75 -7.62
CA ALA A 123 -17.37 -28.32 -7.78
C ALA A 123 -18.14 -27.46 -6.76
N ALA A 124 -19.42 -27.76 -6.52
CA ALA A 124 -20.24 -27.08 -5.52
C ALA A 124 -19.70 -27.31 -4.09
N LEU A 125 -19.32 -28.55 -3.75
CA LEU A 125 -18.70 -28.87 -2.46
C LEU A 125 -17.34 -28.17 -2.29
N ALA A 126 -16.53 -28.11 -3.34
CA ALA A 126 -15.26 -27.39 -3.32
C ALA A 126 -15.46 -25.89 -3.10
N ALA A 127 -16.42 -25.27 -3.80
CA ALA A 127 -16.78 -23.87 -3.62
C ALA A 127 -17.28 -23.58 -2.20
N LEU A 128 -18.16 -24.43 -1.65
CA LEU A 128 -18.61 -24.32 -0.26
C LEU A 128 -17.47 -24.52 0.74
N GLY A 129 -16.53 -25.43 0.46
CA GLY A 129 -15.33 -25.63 1.28
C GLY A 129 -14.45 -24.39 1.34
N VAL A 130 -14.18 -23.76 0.19
CA VAL A 130 -13.40 -22.52 0.10
C VAL A 130 -14.11 -21.36 0.81
N LEU A 131 -15.42 -21.20 0.62
CA LEU A 131 -16.21 -20.19 1.33
C LEU A 131 -16.24 -20.46 2.84
N GLY A 132 -16.31 -21.74 3.26
CA GLY A 132 -16.25 -22.15 4.65
C GLY A 132 -14.92 -21.76 5.30
N LEU A 133 -13.79 -22.07 4.65
CA LEU A 133 -12.45 -21.66 5.09
C LEU A 133 -12.38 -20.13 5.26
N SER A 134 -12.86 -19.38 4.27
CA SER A 134 -12.89 -17.92 4.33
C SER A 134 -13.77 -17.36 5.44
N PHE A 135 -14.94 -17.96 5.65
CA PHE A 135 -15.83 -17.57 6.73
C PHE A 135 -15.18 -17.77 8.11
N PHE A 136 -14.53 -18.92 8.35
CA PHE A 136 -13.86 -19.18 9.63
C PHE A 136 -12.65 -18.27 9.84
N ALA A 137 -11.81 -18.05 8.81
CA ALA A 137 -10.67 -17.15 8.89
C ALA A 137 -11.11 -15.70 9.21
N ASN A 138 -12.11 -15.18 8.51
CA ASN A 138 -12.65 -13.84 8.78
C ASN A 138 -13.32 -13.74 10.15
N ARG A 139 -14.01 -14.79 10.61
CA ARG A 139 -14.61 -14.83 11.95
C ARG A 139 -13.55 -14.77 13.05
N GLU A 140 -12.44 -15.49 12.87
CA GLU A 140 -11.31 -15.46 13.79
C GLU A 140 -10.60 -14.10 13.81
N LEU A 141 -10.40 -13.49 12.63
CA LEU A 141 -9.85 -12.13 12.52
C LEU A 141 -10.72 -11.11 13.28
N ILE A 142 -12.05 -11.21 13.15
CA ILE A 142 -12.98 -10.33 13.89
C ILE A 142 -12.90 -10.60 15.40
N ALA A 143 -12.85 -11.87 15.82
CA ALA A 143 -12.80 -12.26 17.22
C ALA A 143 -11.51 -11.77 17.90
N SER A 144 -10.35 -12.04 17.30
CA SER A 144 -9.04 -11.57 17.76
C SER A 144 -8.95 -10.04 17.81
N THR A 145 -9.49 -9.34 16.81
CA THR A 145 -9.54 -7.87 16.82
C THR A 145 -10.42 -7.34 17.95
N ARG A 146 -11.58 -7.96 18.21
CA ARG A 146 -12.45 -7.59 19.34
C ARG A 146 -11.78 -7.80 20.68
N GLN A 147 -11.07 -8.92 20.85
CA GLN A 147 -10.33 -9.23 22.07
C GLN A 147 -9.20 -8.21 22.31
N ALA A 148 -8.41 -7.88 21.28
CA ALA A 148 -7.36 -6.88 21.38
C ALA A 148 -7.93 -5.48 21.70
N MET A 149 -9.08 -5.12 21.10
CA MET A 149 -9.79 -3.88 21.44
C MET A 149 -10.35 -3.86 22.86
N ALA A 150 -10.78 -5.00 23.42
CA ALA A 150 -11.20 -5.09 24.81
C ALA A 150 -10.01 -4.85 25.75
N HIS A 151 -8.87 -5.48 25.47
CA HIS A 151 -7.63 -5.26 26.22
C HIS A 151 -7.19 -3.78 26.19
N TYR A 152 -7.27 -3.13 25.04
CA TYR A 152 -7.01 -1.69 24.92
C TYR A 152 -7.94 -0.86 25.81
N ARG A 153 -9.24 -1.15 25.82
CA ARG A 153 -10.20 -0.40 26.66
C ARG A 153 -9.88 -0.55 28.14
N ASP A 154 -9.50 -1.75 28.56
CA ASP A 154 -9.16 -2.02 29.96
C ASP A 154 -7.86 -1.31 30.35
N SER A 155 -6.82 -1.36 29.52
CA SER A 155 -5.53 -0.70 29.82
C SER A 155 -5.59 0.83 29.70
N ALA A 156 -6.46 1.35 28.82
CA ALA A 156 -6.59 2.79 28.56
C ALA A 156 -7.78 3.43 29.32
N ASP A 157 -8.44 2.73 30.26
CA ASP A 157 -9.66 3.20 30.93
C ASP A 157 -9.49 4.60 31.56
N SER A 158 -8.37 4.84 32.24
CA SER A 158 -8.04 6.14 32.82
C SER A 158 -7.86 7.23 31.77
N LEU A 159 -7.20 6.92 30.65
CA LEU A 159 -6.97 7.83 29.53
C LEU A 159 -8.27 8.16 28.79
N LEU A 160 -9.15 7.17 28.62
CA LEU A 160 -10.44 7.32 27.94
C LEU A 160 -11.42 8.16 28.75
N LYS A 161 -11.39 8.06 30.08
CA LYS A 161 -12.21 8.85 31.01
C LYS A 161 -11.69 10.28 31.21
N SER A 162 -10.38 10.51 31.04
CA SER A 162 -9.83 11.86 31.19
C SER A 162 -10.29 12.80 30.09
N THR A 163 -10.88 13.92 30.48
CA THR A 163 -11.30 15.00 29.56
C THR A 163 -10.23 16.08 29.38
N THR A 164 -9.21 16.11 30.24
CA THR A 164 -8.10 17.06 30.18
C THR A 164 -6.75 16.34 30.17
N VAL A 165 -5.80 16.90 29.42
CA VAL A 165 -4.42 16.42 29.38
C VAL A 165 -3.61 17.36 30.26
N THR A 166 -3.41 16.95 31.51
CA THR A 166 -2.67 17.75 32.53
C THR A 166 -1.20 17.35 32.65
N ASP A 167 -0.87 16.16 32.17
CA ASP A 167 0.46 15.59 32.16
C ASP A 167 1.03 15.52 30.73
N VAL A 168 2.33 15.72 30.63
CA VAL A 168 3.15 15.73 29.41
C VAL A 168 3.95 14.43 29.24
N ASP A 169 3.86 13.51 30.20
CA ASP A 169 4.56 12.23 30.12
C ASP A 169 3.96 11.32 29.04
N LEU A 170 4.82 10.93 28.11
CA LEU A 170 4.47 10.08 26.98
C LEU A 170 4.55 8.59 27.34
N GLU A 171 5.27 8.22 28.41
CA GLU A 171 5.36 6.83 28.89
C GLU A 171 3.99 6.29 29.30
N ASN A 172 3.14 7.16 29.86
CA ASN A 172 1.79 6.82 30.30
C ASN A 172 0.83 6.44 29.14
N VAL A 173 1.16 6.81 27.89
CA VAL A 173 0.29 6.57 26.74
C VAL A 173 0.86 5.57 25.74
N ILE A 174 2.18 5.35 25.75
CA ILE A 174 2.87 4.57 24.71
C ILE A 174 2.35 3.14 24.61
N GLY A 175 2.18 2.45 25.75
CA GLY A 175 1.70 1.07 25.77
C GLY A 175 0.27 0.93 25.23
N SER A 176 -0.60 1.91 25.49
CA SER A 176 -1.97 1.91 24.94
C SER A 176 -2.00 2.21 23.43
N LEU A 177 -1.10 3.08 22.96
CA LEU A 177 -0.97 3.39 21.54
C LEU A 177 -0.38 2.21 20.75
N ASP A 178 0.57 1.49 21.34
CA ASP A 178 1.17 0.30 20.73
C ASP A 178 0.14 -0.82 20.51
N GLN A 179 -0.75 -1.05 21.48
CA GLN A 179 -1.87 -1.99 21.32
C GLN A 179 -2.79 -1.66 20.13
N LEU A 180 -3.08 -0.38 19.90
CA LEU A 180 -3.90 0.05 18.74
C LEU A 180 -3.12 -0.07 17.43
N ARG A 181 -1.83 0.27 17.43
CA ARG A 181 -0.96 0.15 16.26
C ARG A 181 -0.87 -1.31 15.79
N ASN A 182 -0.76 -2.23 16.74
CA ASN A 182 -0.50 -3.67 16.53
C ASN A 182 -1.77 -4.54 16.49
N LEU A 183 -2.95 -3.95 16.31
CA LEU A 183 -4.18 -4.73 16.09
C LEU A 183 -4.01 -5.74 14.93
N PRO A 184 -4.72 -6.88 14.92
CA PRO A 184 -4.58 -7.91 13.87
C PRO A 184 -4.78 -7.37 12.45
N ALA A 185 -5.72 -6.44 12.29
CA ALA A 185 -5.87 -5.58 11.11
C ALA A 185 -5.59 -4.11 11.51
N GLY A 186 -4.38 -3.84 12.01
CA GLY A 186 -3.93 -2.54 12.51
C GLY A 186 -3.03 -1.77 11.54
N PHE A 187 -2.51 -0.62 11.99
CA PHE A 187 -1.63 0.22 11.17
C PHE A 187 -0.33 -0.50 10.76
N GLU A 188 0.31 -1.22 11.69
CA GLU A 188 1.56 -1.97 11.43
C GLU A 188 1.34 -3.14 10.46
N ASN A 189 0.20 -3.82 10.58
CA ASN A 189 -0.13 -5.01 9.80
C ASN A 189 -0.91 -4.70 8.51
N GLY A 190 -1.11 -3.41 8.20
CA GLY A 190 -1.96 -2.95 7.10
C GLY A 190 -1.39 -3.26 5.71
N ASP A 191 -0.05 -3.19 5.59
CA ASP A 191 0.67 -3.39 4.31
C ASP A 191 1.15 -4.83 4.11
N GLN A 192 0.94 -5.70 5.11
CA GLN A 192 1.20 -7.13 4.98
C GLN A 192 0.17 -7.77 4.04
N GLY A 193 0.64 -8.70 3.18
CA GLY A 193 -0.21 -9.41 2.23
C GLY A 193 -1.40 -10.07 2.90
N LYS A 194 -2.58 -9.96 2.26
CA LYS A 194 -3.82 -10.57 2.77
C LYS A 194 -3.67 -12.10 2.75
N PRO A 195 -3.82 -12.81 3.89
CA PRO A 195 -3.85 -14.26 3.88
C PRO A 195 -4.91 -14.77 2.90
N ILE A 196 -4.56 -15.72 2.03
CA ILE A 196 -5.46 -16.19 0.96
C ILE A 196 -6.74 -16.76 1.57
N GLU A 197 -6.66 -17.37 2.75
CA GLU A 197 -7.81 -17.91 3.47
C GLU A 197 -8.84 -16.82 3.77
N GLU A 198 -8.43 -15.60 4.11
CA GLU A 198 -9.34 -14.47 4.37
C GLU A 198 -10.03 -13.95 3.09
N THR A 199 -9.61 -14.39 1.90
CA THR A 199 -10.08 -13.86 0.61
C THR A 199 -11.37 -14.54 0.12
N PHE A 200 -11.56 -14.73 -1.17
CA PHE A 200 -12.77 -15.34 -1.77
C PHE A 200 -14.07 -14.53 -1.63
N GLY A 201 -13.96 -13.19 -1.58
CA GLY A 201 -15.11 -12.27 -1.60
C GLY A 201 -15.78 -12.03 -0.24
N LEU A 202 -15.34 -12.70 0.84
CA LEU A 202 -15.89 -12.51 2.20
C LEU A 202 -14.97 -11.70 3.13
N SER A 203 -13.83 -11.22 2.62
CA SER A 203 -12.81 -10.48 3.37
C SER A 203 -13.39 -9.30 4.17
N GLN A 204 -13.20 -9.32 5.48
CA GLN A 204 -13.51 -8.23 6.41
C GLN A 204 -12.29 -7.38 6.76
N ARG A 205 -11.09 -7.78 6.32
CA ARG A 205 -9.82 -7.15 6.68
C ARG A 205 -9.78 -5.66 6.36
N GLU A 206 -10.25 -5.22 5.19
CA GLU A 206 -10.26 -3.80 4.82
C GLU A 206 -11.15 -2.95 5.72
N ARG A 207 -12.33 -3.47 6.07
CA ARG A 207 -13.26 -2.79 6.98
C ARG A 207 -12.65 -2.65 8.37
N LEU A 208 -12.02 -3.72 8.87
CA LEU A 208 -11.33 -3.72 10.16
C LEU A 208 -10.11 -2.78 10.13
N LEU A 209 -9.31 -2.82 9.06
CA LEU A 209 -8.14 -1.95 8.89
C LEU A 209 -8.53 -0.48 8.90
N SER A 210 -9.57 -0.10 8.17
CA SER A 210 -10.09 1.27 8.16
C SER A 210 -10.54 1.71 9.55
N ALA A 211 -11.27 0.85 10.27
CA ALA A 211 -11.72 1.16 11.63
C ALA A 211 -10.55 1.26 12.63
N SER A 212 -9.58 0.34 12.56
CA SER A 212 -8.40 0.33 13.41
C SER A 212 -7.49 1.54 13.15
N LYS A 213 -7.23 1.92 11.88
CA LYS A 213 -6.50 3.15 11.55
C LYS A 213 -7.21 4.39 12.10
N THR A 214 -8.55 4.43 12.02
CA THR A 214 -9.34 5.54 12.58
C THR A 214 -9.22 5.61 14.10
N ALA A 215 -9.35 4.48 14.80
CA ALA A 215 -9.23 4.41 16.25
C ALA A 215 -7.82 4.79 16.73
N TYR A 216 -6.78 4.27 16.05
CA TYR A 216 -5.39 4.59 16.35
C TYR A 216 -5.08 6.07 16.13
N ARG A 217 -5.51 6.65 15.00
CA ARG A 217 -5.39 8.10 14.76
C ARG A 217 -6.08 8.92 15.86
N GLN A 218 -7.33 8.60 16.20
CA GLN A 218 -8.06 9.32 17.25
C GLN A 218 -7.33 9.25 18.61
N ALA A 219 -6.74 8.11 18.93
CA ALA A 219 -5.92 7.96 20.11
C ALA A 219 -4.66 8.83 20.02
N LEU A 220 -3.94 8.82 18.90
CA LEU A 220 -2.76 9.68 18.66
C LEU A 220 -3.11 11.16 18.83
N GLU A 221 -4.19 11.64 18.20
CA GLU A 221 -4.61 13.04 18.32
C GLU A 221 -4.98 13.41 19.76
N ARG A 222 -5.78 12.57 20.42
CA ARG A 222 -6.30 12.86 21.77
C ARG A 222 -5.25 12.73 22.86
N SER A 223 -4.37 11.74 22.79
CA SER A 223 -3.44 11.41 23.88
C SER A 223 -1.99 11.75 23.58
N PHE A 224 -1.55 11.66 22.32
CA PHE A 224 -0.17 11.90 21.93
C PHE A 224 0.05 13.36 21.53
N ARG A 225 -0.64 13.82 20.48
CA ARG A 225 -0.49 15.19 19.95
C ARG A 225 -0.77 16.24 21.02
N SER A 226 -1.85 16.08 21.78
CA SER A 226 -2.20 16.97 22.89
C SER A 226 -1.06 17.13 23.91
N ARG A 227 -0.35 16.04 24.26
CA ARG A 227 0.81 16.09 25.16
C ARG A 227 2.00 16.78 24.51
N LEU A 228 2.25 16.51 23.22
CA LEU A 228 3.31 17.19 22.46
C LEU A 228 3.06 18.69 22.38
N LEU A 229 1.81 19.12 22.19
CA LEU A 229 1.41 20.52 22.18
C LEU A 229 1.63 21.17 23.55
N VAL A 230 1.14 20.57 24.64
CA VAL A 230 1.37 21.09 26.01
C VAL A 230 2.87 21.15 26.34
N GLN A 231 3.65 20.16 25.91
CA GLN A 231 5.10 20.16 26.08
C GLN A 231 5.75 21.30 25.30
N ALA A 232 5.37 21.50 24.04
CA ALA A 232 5.85 22.62 23.24
C ALA A 232 5.46 23.98 23.85
N GLU A 233 4.26 24.11 24.42
CA GLU A 233 3.84 25.32 25.16
C GLU A 233 4.77 25.61 26.35
N ARG A 234 5.12 24.58 27.13
CA ARG A 234 6.07 24.73 28.25
C ARG A 234 7.45 25.17 27.76
N THR A 235 7.94 24.59 26.67
CA THR A 235 9.23 24.96 26.06
C THR A 235 9.21 26.39 25.54
N ILE A 236 8.12 26.81 24.87
CA ILE A 236 7.91 28.20 24.42
C ILE A 236 7.93 29.16 25.60
N GLN A 237 7.21 28.85 26.68
CA GLN A 237 7.15 29.70 27.86
C GLN A 237 8.52 29.81 28.55
N ALA A 238 9.28 28.72 28.66
CA ALA A 238 10.61 28.70 29.25
C ALA A 238 11.63 29.52 28.43
N ARG A 239 11.48 29.56 27.10
CA ARG A 239 12.40 30.25 26.17
C ARG A 239 11.93 31.63 25.75
N MET A 240 10.85 32.15 26.34
CA MET A 240 10.23 33.43 25.95
C MET A 240 11.20 34.63 26.00
N ALA A 241 12.21 34.57 26.87
CA ALA A 241 13.23 35.61 27.04
C ALA A 241 14.35 35.59 25.99
N ASP A 242 14.51 34.49 25.25
CA ASP A 242 15.52 34.33 24.19
C ASP A 242 14.85 34.11 22.84
N PRO A 243 14.69 35.17 22.01
CA PRO A 243 14.05 35.06 20.71
C PRO A 243 14.70 34.03 19.76
N ILE A 244 16.03 33.83 19.83
CA ILE A 244 16.72 32.87 18.96
C ILE A 244 16.31 31.45 19.34
N ALA A 245 16.31 31.14 20.64
CA ALA A 245 15.94 29.82 21.16
C ALA A 245 14.42 29.55 21.12
N LEU A 246 13.60 30.60 20.99
CA LEU A 246 12.14 30.55 20.93
C LEU A 246 11.58 30.21 19.54
N TYR A 247 12.32 30.54 18.47
CA TYR A 247 11.85 30.40 17.09
C TYR A 247 11.43 28.96 16.76
N GLU A 248 12.32 27.99 17.04
CA GLU A 248 12.08 26.59 16.69
C GLU A 248 10.90 25.97 17.45
N PRO A 249 10.81 26.07 18.79
CA PRO A 249 9.64 25.57 19.52
C PRO A 249 8.31 26.15 19.01
N LEU A 250 8.28 27.45 18.67
CA LEU A 250 7.07 28.07 18.12
C LEU A 250 6.72 27.52 16.74
N LYS A 251 7.71 27.37 15.85
CA LYS A 251 7.51 26.80 14.51
C LYS A 251 6.94 25.38 14.60
N ILE A 252 7.54 24.52 15.43
CA ILE A 252 7.06 23.16 15.66
C ILE A 252 5.64 23.16 16.25
N TYR A 253 5.37 24.01 17.25
CA TYR A 253 4.06 24.11 17.87
C TYR A 253 2.96 24.49 16.88
N LEU A 254 3.23 25.44 15.99
CA LEU A 254 2.28 25.85 14.95
C LEU A 254 2.11 24.79 13.84
N MET A 255 3.18 24.05 13.51
CA MET A 255 3.10 22.92 12.57
C MET A 255 2.24 21.77 13.15
N LEU A 256 2.52 21.33 14.37
CA LEU A 256 1.69 20.36 15.11
C LEU A 256 0.25 20.88 15.30
N GLY A 257 0.11 22.20 15.32
CA GLY A 257 -1.14 22.93 15.42
C GLY A 257 -2.01 22.96 14.16
N GLY A 258 -1.50 22.47 13.02
CA GLY A 258 -2.17 22.62 11.72
C GLY A 258 -2.30 24.07 11.24
N LYS A 259 -1.45 24.99 11.74
CA LYS A 259 -1.44 26.41 11.33
C LYS A 259 -0.37 26.72 10.28
N ALA A 260 0.56 25.80 10.05
CA ALA A 260 1.57 25.95 9.01
C ALA A 260 0.96 25.76 7.61
N PRO A 261 1.31 26.57 6.60
CA PRO A 261 0.91 26.34 5.21
C PRO A 261 1.40 25.01 4.65
N LYS A 262 2.55 24.54 5.14
CA LYS A 262 3.16 23.25 4.83
C LYS A 262 3.80 22.69 6.08
N VAL A 263 3.54 21.41 6.37
CA VAL A 263 4.16 20.69 7.48
C VAL A 263 5.46 20.04 7.00
N ASP A 264 6.52 20.16 7.80
CA ASP A 264 7.79 19.47 7.60
C ASP A 264 7.92 18.35 8.63
N ASP A 265 7.54 17.14 8.23
CA ASP A 265 7.50 15.97 9.13
C ASP A 265 8.88 15.60 9.68
N GLU A 266 9.94 15.69 8.85
CA GLU A 266 11.29 15.34 9.30
C GLU A 266 11.84 16.37 10.29
N LEU A 267 11.48 17.65 10.14
CA LEU A 267 11.81 18.69 11.12
C LEU A 267 11.17 18.38 12.48
N ILE A 268 9.86 18.09 12.49
CA ILE A 268 9.13 17.73 13.72
C ILE A 268 9.74 16.50 14.37
N VAL A 269 9.97 15.44 13.59
CA VAL A 269 10.54 14.19 14.10
C VAL A 269 11.94 14.42 14.68
N SER A 270 12.80 15.14 13.97
CA SER A 270 14.18 15.36 14.41
C SER A 270 14.25 16.23 15.66
N TRP A 271 13.45 17.28 15.72
CA TRP A 271 13.34 18.14 16.91
C TRP A 271 12.85 17.37 18.14
N MET A 272 11.77 16.58 17.98
CA MET A 272 11.21 15.77 19.07
C MET A 272 12.21 14.71 19.56
N LYS A 273 12.89 14.03 18.65
CA LYS A 273 13.91 13.03 19.01
C LYS A 273 15.03 13.64 19.84
N GLN A 274 15.52 14.80 19.45
CA GLN A 274 16.57 15.49 20.20
C GLN A 274 16.07 15.92 21.58
N ASP A 275 14.86 16.50 21.68
CA ASP A 275 14.27 16.84 22.99
C ASP A 275 14.11 15.61 23.89
N TRP A 276 13.68 14.48 23.33
CA TRP A 276 13.56 13.23 24.07
C TRP A 276 14.90 12.69 24.53
N GLU A 277 15.94 12.80 23.73
CA GLU A 277 17.27 12.30 24.05
C GLU A 277 18.02 13.19 25.05
N GLU A 278 17.93 14.51 24.90
CA GLU A 278 18.69 15.45 25.72
C GLU A 278 17.96 15.83 27.01
N ASN A 279 16.64 16.00 26.98
CA ASN A 279 15.90 16.62 28.08
C ASN A 279 14.95 15.66 28.79
N ARG A 280 14.25 14.79 28.05
CA ARG A 280 13.10 14.05 28.58
C ARG A 280 13.45 12.66 29.10
N TYR A 281 14.10 11.88 28.26
CA TYR A 281 14.38 10.47 28.45
C TYR A 281 15.85 10.18 28.12
N PRO A 282 16.81 10.81 28.83
CA PRO A 282 18.24 10.66 28.54
C PRO A 282 18.74 9.24 28.87
N GLY A 283 19.88 8.89 28.29
CA GLY A 283 20.58 7.63 28.55
C GLY A 283 20.15 6.45 27.66
N GLU A 284 21.00 5.41 27.64
CA GLU A 284 20.82 4.23 26.79
C GLU A 284 19.60 3.38 27.18
N ASN A 285 19.24 3.31 28.47
CA ASN A 285 18.09 2.54 28.94
C ASN A 285 16.76 3.00 28.31
N ASN A 286 16.69 4.27 27.90
CA ASN A 286 15.49 4.86 27.30
C ASN A 286 15.47 4.78 25.76
N ARG A 287 16.51 4.22 25.13
CA ARG A 287 16.66 4.20 23.67
C ARG A 287 15.51 3.49 22.96
N GLU A 288 15.06 2.35 23.50
CA GLU A 288 13.93 1.61 22.94
C GLU A 288 12.62 2.42 23.06
N GLY A 289 12.37 3.04 24.21
CA GLY A 289 11.23 3.93 24.43
C GLY A 289 11.22 5.10 23.44
N ARG A 290 12.36 5.77 23.23
CA ARG A 290 12.50 6.85 22.23
C ARG A 290 12.19 6.36 20.81
N ALA A 291 12.62 5.16 20.45
CA ALA A 291 12.32 4.56 19.14
C ALA A 291 10.81 4.26 18.97
N GLN A 292 10.13 3.80 20.03
CA GLN A 292 8.68 3.61 20.01
C GLN A 292 7.92 4.95 19.88
N LEU A 293 8.36 6.00 20.59
CA LEU A 293 7.80 7.35 20.47
C LEU A 293 7.95 7.89 19.04
N GLU A 294 9.12 7.68 18.41
CA GLU A 294 9.34 8.05 17.01
C GLU A 294 8.37 7.34 16.07
N LYS A 295 8.14 6.03 16.27
CA LYS A 295 7.17 5.27 15.46
C LYS A 295 5.76 5.86 15.56
N HIS A 296 5.31 6.24 16.75
CA HIS A 296 4.01 6.86 16.97
C HIS A 296 3.93 8.27 16.37
N LEU A 297 4.98 9.07 16.51
CA LEU A 297 5.07 10.41 15.92
C LEU A 297 4.96 10.35 14.39
N ARG A 298 5.74 9.48 13.74
CA ARG A 298 5.67 9.28 12.29
C ARG A 298 4.30 8.80 11.83
N ALA A 299 3.66 7.90 12.58
CA ALA A 299 2.31 7.44 12.27
C ALA A 299 1.26 8.55 12.46
N MET A 300 1.41 9.42 13.46
CA MET A 300 0.53 10.57 13.68
C MET A 300 0.59 11.55 12.51
N LEU A 301 1.81 11.90 12.06
CA LEU A 301 2.02 12.80 10.93
C LEU A 301 1.49 12.20 9.63
N ALA A 302 1.76 10.92 9.36
CA ALA A 302 1.26 10.22 8.18
C ALA A 302 -0.27 10.04 8.13
N LEU A 303 -0.96 10.14 9.27
CA LEU A 303 -2.42 10.01 9.37
C LEU A 303 -3.13 11.37 9.47
N ASP A 304 -2.39 12.48 9.39
CA ASP A 304 -2.88 13.85 9.64
C ASP A 304 -3.70 14.43 8.47
N ASP A 305 -3.36 14.08 7.23
CA ASP A 305 -3.94 14.63 5.99
C ASP A 305 -5.46 14.44 5.82
N ALA A 306 -6.11 13.72 6.72
CA ALA A 306 -7.48 13.23 6.54
C ALA A 306 -8.53 13.92 7.43
N TYR A 307 -8.22 14.89 8.30
CA TYR A 307 -9.22 15.52 9.17
C TYR A 307 -8.80 16.85 9.79
N ASP A 308 -9.78 17.72 10.09
CA ASP A 308 -9.53 18.95 10.85
C ASP A 308 -9.13 18.64 12.31
N PRO A 309 -8.07 19.28 12.84
CA PRO A 309 -7.63 19.06 14.20
C PRO A 309 -8.68 19.48 15.23
N ALA A 310 -8.90 18.63 16.25
CA ALA A 310 -9.90 18.84 17.31
C ALA A 310 -9.39 19.70 18.49
N PHE A 311 -8.24 20.35 18.35
CA PHE A 311 -7.58 21.14 19.39
C PHE A 311 -7.42 22.60 18.94
N ALA A 312 -7.47 23.51 19.91
CA ALA A 312 -7.17 24.91 19.70
C ALA A 312 -5.79 25.22 20.28
N LEU A 313 -4.97 25.95 19.51
CA LEU A 313 -3.71 26.47 20.02
C LEU A 313 -3.97 27.55 21.07
N ASN A 314 -3.02 27.69 22.01
CA ASN A 314 -2.98 28.77 22.98
C ASN A 314 -2.62 30.08 22.27
N GLN A 315 -3.64 30.72 21.70
CA GLN A 315 -3.49 31.93 20.89
C GLN A 315 -2.76 33.07 21.64
N PRO A 316 -3.06 33.36 22.94
CA PRO A 316 -2.28 34.33 23.72
C PRO A 316 -0.77 34.01 23.81
N LEU A 317 -0.42 32.72 23.94
CA LEU A 317 0.98 32.29 23.97
C LEU A 317 1.65 32.48 22.61
N VAL A 318 0.96 32.11 21.51
CA VAL A 318 1.44 32.32 20.14
C VAL A 318 1.74 33.80 19.89
N GLU A 319 0.80 34.68 20.21
CA GLU A 319 0.96 36.13 20.03
C GLU A 319 2.09 36.70 20.90
N ALA A 320 2.25 36.20 22.13
CA ALA A 320 3.37 36.59 22.99
C ALA A 320 4.71 36.17 22.41
N ALA A 321 4.80 34.94 21.90
CA ALA A 321 5.99 34.41 21.27
C ALA A 321 6.33 35.19 19.98
N GLN A 322 5.34 35.41 19.11
CA GLN A 322 5.49 36.21 17.88
C GLN A 322 5.96 37.63 18.15
N ARG A 323 5.44 38.29 19.20
CA ARG A 323 5.92 39.61 19.64
C ARG A 323 7.38 39.59 20.11
N SER A 324 7.83 38.50 20.74
CA SER A 324 9.23 38.32 21.14
C SER A 324 10.13 38.13 19.92
N LEU A 325 9.73 37.26 18.97
CA LEU A 325 10.44 37.04 17.70
C LEU A 325 10.50 38.29 16.82
N GLY A 326 9.47 39.14 16.87
CA GLY A 326 9.44 40.41 16.15
C GLY A 326 10.58 41.37 16.52
N ARG A 327 11.23 41.19 17.69
CA ARG A 327 12.37 41.98 18.14
C ARG A 327 13.70 41.54 17.53
N MET A 328 13.75 40.37 16.89
CA MET A 328 14.97 39.85 16.28
C MET A 328 15.37 40.66 15.05
N SER A 329 16.69 40.89 14.90
CA SER A 329 17.27 41.39 13.65
C SER A 329 17.06 40.38 12.51
N LEU A 330 17.19 40.83 11.25
CA LEU A 330 17.12 39.93 10.10
C LEU A 330 18.20 38.84 10.16
N ALA A 331 19.40 39.18 10.62
CA ALA A 331 20.51 38.25 10.80
C ALA A 331 20.25 37.21 11.89
N ASP A 332 19.63 37.60 13.00
CA ASP A 332 19.24 36.64 14.05
C ASP A 332 18.17 35.67 13.55
N ARG A 333 17.17 36.16 12.79
CA ARG A 333 16.14 35.31 12.20
C ARG A 333 16.73 34.31 11.22
N ALA A 334 17.60 34.79 10.33
CA ALA A 334 18.30 33.92 9.38
C ALA A 334 19.19 32.90 10.09
N SER A 335 19.88 33.30 11.17
CA SER A 335 20.70 32.39 11.98
C SER A 335 19.84 31.31 12.64
N ALA A 336 18.72 31.68 13.25
CA ALA A 336 17.79 30.74 13.87
C ALA A 336 17.21 29.77 12.83
N GLN A 337 16.93 30.24 11.62
CA GLN A 337 16.41 29.43 10.54
C GLN A 337 17.45 28.45 9.95
N ILE A 338 18.72 28.85 9.86
CA ILE A 338 19.80 27.93 9.50
C ILE A 338 19.99 26.87 10.59
N LYS A 339 19.95 27.26 11.88
CA LYS A 339 20.03 26.33 13.02
C LYS A 339 18.84 25.36 13.04
N SER A 340 17.63 25.82 12.72
CA SER A 340 16.43 24.98 12.51
C SER A 340 16.67 23.87 11.48
N ALA A 341 17.27 24.22 10.34
CA ALA A 341 17.55 23.25 9.28
C ALA A 341 18.59 22.18 9.66
N VAL A 342 19.40 22.40 10.72
CA VAL A 342 20.38 21.41 11.20
C VAL A 342 19.69 20.15 11.72
N TYR A 343 18.54 20.29 12.39
CA TYR A 343 17.78 19.17 12.92
C TYR A 343 17.44 18.16 11.82
N ALA A 344 17.00 18.62 10.65
CA ALA A 344 16.65 17.77 9.52
C ALA A 344 17.87 17.15 8.81
N ALA A 345 19.04 17.79 8.86
CA ALA A 345 20.21 17.39 8.07
C ALA A 345 21.06 16.27 8.70
N ARG A 346 20.91 16.00 10.01
CA ARG A 346 21.66 14.96 10.75
C ARG A 346 23.18 14.98 10.45
N LEU A 347 23.79 16.16 10.62
CA LEU A 347 25.21 16.34 10.37
C LEU A 347 26.05 15.47 11.32
N GLN A 348 27.10 14.85 10.80
CA GLN A 348 27.99 14.01 11.61
C GLN A 348 29.00 14.90 12.37
N ASP A 349 29.03 14.75 13.69
CA ASP A 349 29.99 15.44 14.54
C ASP A 349 31.42 14.92 14.34
N PHE A 350 32.40 15.80 14.51
CA PHE A 350 33.80 15.43 14.55
C PHE A 350 34.17 14.94 15.95
N SER A 351 34.40 13.64 16.10
CA SER A 351 34.87 13.04 17.36
C SER A 351 36.39 13.03 17.44
N VAL A 352 36.94 13.65 18.48
CA VAL A 352 38.40 13.68 18.73
C VAL A 352 38.94 12.26 18.91
N ALA A 353 38.28 11.44 19.75
CA ALA A 353 38.67 10.06 19.99
C ALA A 353 38.67 9.22 18.70
N ALA A 354 37.62 9.33 17.86
CA ALA A 354 37.53 8.55 16.64
C ALA A 354 38.58 8.95 15.59
N LYS A 355 38.92 10.24 15.51
CA LYS A 355 39.88 10.79 14.53
C LYS A 355 41.33 10.65 14.95
N ALA A 356 41.61 10.52 16.23
CA ALA A 356 42.93 10.21 16.78
C ALA A 356 43.25 8.70 16.77
N GLY A 357 42.31 7.85 16.38
CA GLY A 357 42.52 6.40 16.23
C GLY A 357 42.38 5.59 17.54
N PRO A 358 42.57 4.26 17.48
CA PRO A 358 42.32 3.36 18.61
C PRO A 358 43.22 3.63 19.82
N GLU A 359 44.41 4.20 19.60
CA GLU A 359 45.36 4.55 20.65
C GLU A 359 45.17 5.96 21.23
N ALA A 360 44.11 6.68 20.81
CA ALA A 360 43.83 8.04 21.27
C ALA A 360 43.80 8.17 22.80
N GLN A 361 43.21 7.19 23.48
CA GLN A 361 43.09 7.19 24.94
C GLN A 361 44.43 6.93 25.66
N LEU A 362 45.46 6.44 24.97
CA LEU A 362 46.80 6.28 25.54
C LEU A 362 47.54 7.62 25.62
N LEU A 363 47.26 8.53 24.69
CA LEU A 363 47.96 9.81 24.56
C LEU A 363 47.17 11.00 25.10
N PHE A 364 45.84 10.98 24.96
CA PHE A 364 44.98 12.11 25.29
C PHE A 364 44.08 11.81 26.50
N GLU A 365 43.88 12.82 27.32
CA GLU A 365 42.88 12.89 28.37
C GLU A 365 42.18 14.25 28.32
N ARG A 366 40.96 14.31 28.86
CA ARG A 366 40.24 15.57 28.99
C ARG A 366 40.64 16.26 30.28
N ILE A 367 40.71 17.60 30.27
CA ILE A 367 41.09 18.38 31.47
C ILE A 367 40.13 18.14 32.64
N ASP A 368 38.84 17.95 32.35
CA ASP A 368 37.79 17.71 33.35
C ASP A 368 37.72 16.24 33.83
N GLY A 369 38.56 15.36 33.29
CA GLY A 369 38.66 13.96 33.69
C GLY A 369 37.57 13.03 33.14
N SER A 370 36.66 13.52 32.30
CA SER A 370 35.62 12.70 31.67
C SER A 370 36.08 12.06 30.35
N GLU A 371 35.19 11.30 29.69
CA GLU A 371 35.58 10.48 28.55
C GLU A 371 35.97 11.31 27.32
N LEU A 372 37.05 10.87 26.64
CA LEU A 372 37.50 11.49 25.39
C LEU A 372 36.49 11.30 24.25
N ALA A 373 35.67 10.25 24.31
CA ALA A 373 34.64 9.95 23.31
C ALA A 373 33.56 11.03 23.22
N ASP A 374 33.32 11.74 24.33
CA ASP A 374 32.33 12.82 24.43
C ASP A 374 32.85 14.15 23.88
N LEU A 375 34.17 14.26 23.67
CA LEU A 375 34.78 15.48 23.14
C LEU A 375 34.58 15.54 21.61
N LYS A 376 33.58 16.32 21.19
CA LYS A 376 33.13 16.42 19.80
C LYS A 376 32.95 17.86 19.35
N VAL A 377 33.30 18.17 18.11
CA VAL A 377 32.92 19.42 17.43
C VAL A 377 31.62 19.17 16.67
N PRO A 378 30.56 20.00 16.85
CA PRO A 378 29.30 19.83 16.14
C PRO A 378 29.50 19.77 14.62
N GLY A 379 28.79 18.86 13.94
CA GLY A 379 28.93 18.61 12.51
C GLY A 379 28.72 19.84 11.64
N LEU A 380 27.97 20.83 12.11
CA LEU A 380 27.80 22.15 11.47
C LEU A 380 29.15 22.87 11.28
N TYR A 381 30.08 22.77 12.25
CA TYR A 381 31.36 23.46 12.26
C TYR A 381 32.51 22.57 11.75
N THR A 382 32.21 21.70 10.79
CA THR A 382 33.19 20.88 10.05
C THR A 382 33.33 21.40 8.63
N ARG A 383 34.35 20.95 7.89
CA ARG A 383 34.50 21.33 6.47
C ARG A 383 33.31 20.85 5.64
N ALA A 384 32.81 19.64 5.92
CA ALA A 384 31.61 19.10 5.28
C ALA A 384 30.36 19.92 5.67
N GLY A 385 30.21 20.26 6.95
CA GLY A 385 29.13 21.12 7.45
C GLY A 385 29.11 22.50 6.76
N PHE A 386 30.28 23.11 6.57
CA PHE A 386 30.38 24.38 5.87
C PHE A 386 30.00 24.27 4.38
N ASN A 387 30.68 23.38 3.65
CA ASN A 387 30.57 23.31 2.18
C ASN A 387 29.27 22.63 1.70
N ARG A 388 28.82 21.57 2.39
CA ARG A 388 27.69 20.74 1.95
C ARG A 388 26.37 21.08 2.64
N PHE A 389 26.41 21.86 3.73
CA PHE A 389 25.19 22.28 4.44
C PHE A 389 25.08 23.81 4.53
N PHE A 390 26.00 24.49 5.21
CA PHE A 390 25.88 25.91 5.49
C PHE A 390 25.80 26.76 4.23
N LEU A 391 26.71 26.60 3.27
CA LEU A 391 26.68 27.36 2.00
C LEU A 391 25.40 27.10 1.18
N PRO A 392 24.95 25.84 0.95
CA PRO A 392 23.65 25.57 0.34
C PRO A 392 22.45 26.18 1.07
N GLN A 393 22.43 26.15 2.42
CA GLN A 393 21.36 26.79 3.20
C GLN A 393 21.40 28.31 3.04
N LEU A 394 22.60 28.89 3.12
CA LEU A 394 22.82 30.32 2.96
C LEU A 394 22.38 30.80 1.57
N SER A 395 22.58 30.01 0.51
CA SER A 395 22.09 30.34 -0.84
C SER A 395 20.56 30.41 -0.94
N ARG A 396 19.84 29.67 -0.08
CA ARG A 396 18.38 29.60 -0.07
C ARG A 396 17.75 30.47 1.01
N ILE A 397 18.55 31.09 1.89
CA ILE A 397 18.05 31.80 3.08
C ILE A 397 17.05 32.90 2.75
N ALA A 398 17.24 33.60 1.63
CA ALA A 398 16.31 34.62 1.15
C ALA A 398 14.90 34.05 0.93
N GLN A 399 14.81 32.88 0.28
CA GLN A 399 13.54 32.20 0.04
C GLN A 399 12.98 31.63 1.34
N MET A 400 13.83 31.00 2.16
CA MET A 400 13.41 30.43 3.44
C MET A 400 12.80 31.49 4.37
N LEU A 401 13.38 32.69 4.44
CA LEU A 401 12.85 33.80 5.24
C LEU A 401 11.47 34.28 4.77
N VAL A 402 11.18 34.15 3.47
CA VAL A 402 9.84 34.42 2.91
C VAL A 402 8.89 33.28 3.26
N ASP A 403 9.31 32.03 3.06
CA ASP A 403 8.50 30.84 3.26
C ASP A 403 8.08 30.66 4.72
N ASP A 404 8.94 31.01 5.68
CA ASP A 404 8.65 30.88 7.12
C ASP A 404 8.07 32.16 7.75
N ARG A 405 7.64 33.14 6.95
CA ARG A 405 7.03 34.39 7.45
C ARG A 405 5.80 34.14 8.31
N TRP A 406 5.05 33.08 8.00
CA TRP A 406 3.85 32.68 8.75
C TRP A 406 4.14 32.40 10.23
N VAL A 407 5.38 32.01 10.60
CA VAL A 407 5.78 31.77 12.00
C VAL A 407 5.71 33.07 12.82
N LEU A 408 6.00 34.22 12.21
CA LEU A 408 6.10 35.52 12.86
C LEU A 408 4.73 36.24 13.01
N GLY A 409 3.68 35.72 12.36
CA GLY A 409 2.36 36.36 12.34
C GLY A 409 2.35 37.70 11.59
N GLY A 410 1.24 38.46 11.72
CA GLY A 410 1.04 39.73 11.00
C GLY A 410 2.08 40.83 11.29
N GLY A 411 2.83 40.73 12.40
CA GLY A 411 3.93 41.65 12.73
C GLY A 411 5.20 41.41 11.91
N GLY A 412 5.34 40.24 11.25
CA GLY A 412 6.46 39.92 10.37
C GLY A 412 6.31 40.45 8.94
N GLU A 413 5.12 40.94 8.56
CA GLU A 413 4.78 41.32 7.19
C GLU A 413 5.29 42.72 6.78
N GLN A 414 5.74 43.55 7.73
CA GLN A 414 5.92 44.99 7.51
C GLN A 414 7.36 45.43 7.18
N GLY A 415 8.34 44.53 7.22
CA GLY A 415 9.76 44.87 6.95
C GLY A 415 10.16 44.64 5.50
N GLY A 416 10.80 45.61 4.87
CA GLY A 416 11.41 45.50 3.53
C GLY A 416 12.63 44.58 3.53
N ILE A 417 12.43 43.27 3.75
CA ILE A 417 13.46 42.22 3.78
C ILE A 417 14.41 42.38 2.58
N ASP A 418 13.85 42.72 1.41
CA ASP A 418 14.52 43.00 0.13
C ASP A 418 15.67 44.02 0.20
N GLN A 419 15.55 45.05 1.05
CA GLN A 419 16.56 46.12 1.15
C GLN A 419 17.77 45.72 2.01
N ASP A 420 17.57 44.83 2.98
CA ASP A 420 18.61 44.43 3.94
C ASP A 420 19.30 43.10 3.57
N LEU A 421 18.72 42.29 2.65
CA LEU A 421 19.35 41.03 2.21
C LEU A 421 20.81 41.17 1.75
N PRO A 422 21.22 42.19 0.96
CA PRO A 422 22.60 42.26 0.49
C PRO A 422 23.64 42.39 1.60
N LYS A 423 23.25 42.83 2.81
CA LYS A 423 24.14 42.90 3.98
C LYS A 423 24.14 41.60 4.80
N LEU A 424 23.10 40.78 4.63
CA LEU A 424 22.85 39.59 5.42
C LEU A 424 23.93 38.52 5.21
N GLY A 425 24.37 38.29 3.97
CA GLY A 425 25.35 37.24 3.67
C GLY A 425 26.69 37.44 4.36
N PRO A 426 27.36 38.60 4.22
CA PRO A 426 28.61 38.90 4.93
C PRO A 426 28.47 38.80 6.45
N GLU A 427 27.36 39.29 7.02
CA GLU A 427 27.10 39.24 8.47
C GLU A 427 26.95 37.80 8.98
N LEU A 428 26.23 36.95 8.25
CA LEU A 428 26.06 35.53 8.61
C LEU A 428 27.36 34.75 8.48
N VAL A 429 28.19 35.03 7.48
CA VAL A 429 29.50 34.39 7.32
C VAL A 429 30.47 34.80 8.44
N ASP A 430 30.50 36.08 8.81
CA ASP A 430 31.30 36.56 9.94
C ASP A 430 30.86 35.90 11.26
N ARG A 431 29.55 35.85 11.51
CA ARG A 431 28.98 35.15 12.68
C ARG A 431 29.35 33.66 12.68
N TYR A 432 29.17 32.98 11.56
CA TYR A 432 29.55 31.58 11.42
C TYR A 432 31.04 31.38 11.70
N GLY A 433 31.91 32.25 11.19
CA GLY A 433 33.35 32.17 11.43
C GLY A 433 33.71 32.29 12.92
N LYS A 434 33.03 33.18 13.66
CA LYS A 434 33.19 33.32 15.11
C LYS A 434 32.70 32.09 15.87
N GLU A 435 31.52 31.57 15.52
CA GLU A 435 30.96 30.36 16.14
C GLU A 435 31.82 29.12 15.82
N PHE A 436 32.33 29.01 14.60
CA PHE A 436 33.26 27.98 14.15
C PHE A 436 34.55 27.99 14.99
N ALA A 437 35.19 29.15 15.12
CA ALA A 437 36.41 29.29 15.92
C ALA A 437 36.14 28.97 17.40
N ALA A 438 35.00 29.42 17.95
CA ALA A 438 34.61 29.12 19.32
C ALA A 438 34.38 27.61 19.56
N ALA A 439 33.72 26.92 18.62
CA ALA A 439 33.47 25.48 18.72
C ALA A 439 34.78 24.67 18.71
N TRP A 440 35.71 25.01 17.82
CA TRP A 440 37.02 24.37 17.76
C TRP A 440 37.87 24.67 18.98
N ASN A 441 37.99 25.93 19.38
CA ASN A 441 38.77 26.31 20.56
C ASN A 441 38.20 25.66 21.84
N GLY A 442 36.87 25.63 22.00
CA GLY A 442 36.24 24.99 23.16
C GLY A 442 36.57 23.50 23.29
N VAL A 443 36.75 22.80 22.17
CA VAL A 443 37.18 21.39 22.15
C VAL A 443 38.67 21.26 22.41
N LEU A 444 39.50 22.06 21.73
CA LEU A 444 40.96 21.98 21.85
C LEU A 444 41.46 22.41 23.23
N ASP A 445 40.80 23.38 23.86
CA ASP A 445 41.11 23.87 25.20
C ASP A 445 40.88 22.80 26.28
N GLN A 446 40.03 21.80 26.01
CA GLN A 446 39.78 20.67 26.93
C GLN A 446 40.70 19.47 26.69
N LEU A 447 41.48 19.48 25.60
CA LEU A 447 42.34 18.37 25.21
C LEU A 447 43.71 18.49 25.89
N LYS A 448 44.13 17.43 26.58
CA LYS A 448 45.41 17.39 27.28
C LYS A 448 46.17 16.11 26.97
N LEU A 449 47.50 16.20 26.90
CA LEU A 449 48.36 15.02 26.82
C LEU A 449 48.49 14.35 28.18
N LYS A 450 48.34 13.02 28.22
CA LYS A 450 48.63 12.22 29.40
C LYS A 450 50.11 12.35 29.81
N ALA A 451 50.36 12.16 31.10
CA ALA A 451 51.72 12.20 31.63
C ALA A 451 52.56 11.02 31.09
N MET A 452 53.37 11.29 30.06
CA MET A 452 54.09 10.25 29.29
C MET A 452 55.18 9.51 30.07
N LEU A 453 55.57 10.02 31.24
CA LEU A 453 56.63 9.44 32.09
C LEU A 453 56.09 8.59 33.25
N LYS A 454 54.77 8.44 33.36
CA LYS A 454 54.11 7.76 34.50
C LYS A 454 54.25 6.23 34.44
N ASP A 455 54.36 5.66 33.24
CA ASP A 455 54.33 4.20 33.00
C ASP A 455 55.72 3.58 32.88
N LYS A 456 56.60 3.82 33.85
CA LYS A 456 57.92 3.16 33.86
C LYS A 456 57.77 1.64 34.09
N PRO A 457 58.49 0.77 33.36
CA PRO A 457 59.48 1.04 32.31
C PRO A 457 58.94 0.97 30.87
N GLN A 458 57.64 0.72 30.68
CA GLN A 458 57.05 0.39 29.37
C GLN A 458 56.78 1.60 28.48
N TYR A 459 56.56 2.78 29.08
CA TYR A 459 56.34 4.07 28.41
C TYR A 459 55.39 3.98 27.19
N LEU A 460 54.23 3.34 27.37
CA LEU A 460 53.28 3.06 26.29
C LEU A 460 52.87 4.32 25.51
N ALA A 461 52.64 5.43 26.22
CA ALA A 461 52.34 6.72 25.59
C ALA A 461 53.49 7.23 24.68
N LEU A 462 54.76 7.06 25.07
CA LEU A 462 55.89 7.46 24.22
C LEU A 462 56.03 6.54 23.01
N SER A 463 55.75 5.25 23.16
CA SER A 463 55.73 4.30 22.04
C SER A 463 54.65 4.66 21.02
N ALA A 464 53.42 4.94 21.47
CA ALA A 464 52.31 5.37 20.62
C ALA A 464 52.60 6.71 19.92
N LEU A 465 53.32 7.62 20.59
CA LEU A 465 53.73 8.89 19.98
C LEU A 465 54.74 8.71 18.83
N ALA A 466 55.65 7.74 18.96
CA ALA A 466 56.70 7.47 17.98
C ALA A 466 56.24 6.56 16.82
N ALA A 467 55.03 6.01 16.89
CA ALA A 467 54.48 5.14 15.87
C ALA A 467 54.27 5.91 14.54
N PRO A 468 54.45 5.27 13.37
CA PRO A 468 54.16 5.88 12.06
C PRO A 468 52.72 6.37 11.92
N ASP A 469 51.79 5.75 12.65
CA ASP A 469 50.37 6.06 12.74
C ASP A 469 50.03 6.72 14.08
N SER A 470 50.92 7.56 14.60
CA SER A 470 50.74 8.23 15.89
C SER A 470 49.38 8.94 16.01
N PRO A 471 48.64 8.75 17.11
CA PRO A 471 47.39 9.47 17.39
C PRO A 471 47.54 11.00 17.34
N LEU A 472 48.75 11.52 17.61
CA LEU A 472 49.04 12.95 17.48
C LEU A 472 48.99 13.38 16.01
N ASP A 473 49.72 12.70 15.13
CA ASP A 473 49.76 13.04 13.70
C ASP A 473 48.39 12.88 13.04
N GLN A 474 47.69 11.78 13.36
CA GLN A 474 46.33 11.54 12.86
C GLN A 474 45.37 12.68 13.24
N LEU A 475 45.37 13.08 14.52
CA LEU A 475 44.49 14.12 15.01
C LEU A 475 44.81 15.49 14.40
N PHE A 476 46.08 15.90 14.40
CA PHE A 476 46.47 17.20 13.84
C PHE A 476 46.22 17.28 12.33
N THR A 477 46.47 16.19 11.59
CA THR A 477 46.12 16.10 10.17
C THR A 477 44.61 16.19 9.96
N ALA A 478 43.81 15.51 10.79
CA ALA A 478 42.35 15.60 10.72
C ALA A 478 41.84 17.03 11.01
N ILE A 479 42.37 17.70 12.06
CA ILE A 479 42.03 19.09 12.39
C ILE A 479 42.41 20.03 11.25
N ALA A 480 43.60 19.87 10.67
CA ALA A 480 44.06 20.69 9.54
C ALA A 480 43.12 20.55 8.33
N ASN A 481 42.65 19.33 8.05
CA ASN A 481 41.71 19.07 6.97
C ASN A 481 40.32 19.65 7.24
N GLU A 482 39.83 19.66 8.48
CA GLU A 482 38.52 20.22 8.83
C GLU A 482 38.52 21.76 8.94
N THR A 483 39.66 22.37 9.28
CA THR A 483 39.79 23.82 9.40
C THR A 483 40.12 24.52 8.07
N ALA A 484 40.58 23.77 7.07
CA ALA A 484 40.83 24.26 5.70
C ALA A 484 39.53 24.36 4.87
N LEU A 485 38.59 25.23 5.30
CA LEU A 485 37.25 25.36 4.70
C LEU A 485 37.24 25.69 3.20
N THR A 486 38.23 26.43 2.71
CA THR A 486 38.30 26.96 1.34
C THR A 486 39.19 26.13 0.40
N LYS A 487 39.83 25.07 0.88
CA LYS A 487 40.66 24.20 0.05
C LYS A 487 39.74 23.37 -0.85
N GLY A 488 39.86 23.53 -2.17
CA GLY A 488 38.99 22.87 -3.14
C GLY A 488 38.95 21.36 -2.92
N ASP A 489 37.73 20.79 -2.92
CA ASP A 489 37.51 19.36 -2.78
C ASP A 489 38.25 18.63 -3.90
N SER A 490 39.38 18.01 -3.53
CA SER A 490 39.94 16.94 -4.35
C SER A 490 38.96 15.79 -4.20
N ALA A 491 38.19 15.53 -5.26
CA ALA A 491 37.12 14.55 -5.32
C ALA A 491 37.46 13.26 -4.56
N GLY A 492 36.74 13.05 -3.46
CA GLY A 492 36.68 11.78 -2.75
C GLY A 492 35.24 11.29 -2.82
N GLU A 493 35.02 10.28 -3.67
CA GLU A 493 33.78 9.51 -3.77
C GLU A 493 33.38 9.00 -2.38
N GLY A 494 32.17 9.33 -1.97
CA GLY A 494 31.59 8.94 -0.69
C GLY A 494 30.10 9.25 -0.71
N ASP A 495 29.35 8.26 -1.18
CA ASP A 495 27.91 8.16 -1.31
C ASP A 495 27.10 8.78 -0.15
N THR A 496 26.38 9.86 -0.43
CA THR A 496 25.08 10.17 0.22
C THR A 496 24.22 10.91 -0.80
N GLY A 497 23.14 10.27 -1.27
CA GLY A 497 22.23 10.72 -2.32
C GLY A 497 21.33 11.93 -2.00
N THR A 498 21.89 13.03 -1.50
CA THR A 498 21.22 14.34 -1.54
C THR A 498 21.64 15.06 -2.82
N ALA A 499 20.68 15.36 -3.69
CA ALA A 499 20.91 16.09 -4.93
C ALA A 499 21.73 17.36 -4.66
N GLU A 500 22.97 17.41 -5.14
CA GLU A 500 23.79 18.62 -5.07
C GLU A 500 23.03 19.76 -5.78
N PRO A 501 22.84 20.92 -5.13
CA PRO A 501 22.18 22.04 -5.76
C PRO A 501 22.95 22.47 -7.01
N ASP A 502 22.25 22.78 -8.10
CA ASP A 502 22.86 23.33 -9.32
C ASP A 502 23.77 24.52 -8.93
N PRO A 503 25.08 24.46 -9.21
CA PRO A 503 26.03 25.49 -8.81
C PRO A 503 25.66 26.89 -9.32
N ALA A 504 24.95 26.99 -10.46
CA ALA A 504 24.44 28.26 -10.95
C ALA A 504 23.31 28.83 -10.07
N SER A 505 22.41 27.97 -9.59
CA SER A 505 21.34 28.34 -8.67
C SER A 505 21.89 28.79 -7.30
N MET A 506 22.92 28.09 -6.80
CA MET A 506 23.58 28.41 -5.55
C MET A 506 24.29 29.77 -5.64
N ALA A 507 25.07 30.01 -6.71
CA ALA A 507 25.74 31.28 -6.93
C ALA A 507 24.75 32.46 -7.02
N LYS A 508 23.60 32.26 -7.70
CA LYS A 508 22.54 33.27 -7.78
C LYS A 508 21.91 33.57 -6.42
N GLY A 509 21.68 32.53 -5.62
CA GLY A 509 21.14 32.66 -4.25
C GLY A 509 22.09 33.43 -3.33
N LEU A 510 23.37 33.08 -3.34
CA LEU A 510 24.41 33.78 -2.58
C LEU A 510 24.60 35.24 -3.03
N ALA A 511 24.51 35.51 -4.33
CA ALA A 511 24.59 36.88 -4.84
C ALA A 511 23.43 37.77 -4.36
N ARG A 512 22.22 37.20 -4.16
CA ARG A 512 21.06 37.95 -3.63
C ARG A 512 21.28 38.46 -2.20
N ILE A 513 22.12 37.78 -1.43
CA ILE A 513 22.48 38.16 -0.06
C ILE A 513 23.85 38.84 0.03
N GLY A 514 24.40 39.29 -1.10
CA GLY A 514 25.64 40.06 -1.16
C GLY A 514 26.94 39.24 -1.09
N LEU A 515 26.88 37.92 -1.29
CA LEU A 515 28.06 37.07 -1.39
C LEU A 515 28.41 36.77 -2.85
N GLN A 516 29.67 37.01 -3.22
CA GLN A 516 30.20 36.64 -4.52
C GLN A 516 31.21 35.50 -4.33
N ILE A 517 30.87 34.30 -4.82
CA ILE A 517 31.87 33.24 -4.97
C ILE A 517 32.66 33.57 -6.22
N ALA A 518 33.97 33.77 -6.08
CA ALA A 518 34.87 33.84 -7.21
C ALA A 518 34.84 32.46 -7.92
N GLY A 519 34.01 32.34 -8.96
CA GLY A 519 33.99 31.14 -9.79
C GLY A 519 35.40 30.87 -10.29
N GLY A 520 35.88 29.63 -10.08
CA GLY A 520 37.22 29.17 -10.44
C GLY A 520 37.51 29.17 -11.94
N LYS A 521 37.47 30.33 -12.60
CA LYS A 521 37.86 30.56 -13.99
C LYS A 521 38.96 31.61 -14.12
N SER A 522 39.76 31.82 -13.08
CA SER A 522 40.90 32.75 -13.16
C SER A 522 42.14 32.22 -12.46
N GLN A 523 42.58 31.01 -12.84
CA GLN A 523 43.98 30.59 -12.72
C GLN A 523 44.41 29.85 -13.99
N SER A 524 44.35 30.54 -15.13
CA SER A 524 45.06 30.13 -16.34
C SER A 524 45.38 31.38 -17.18
N ARG A 525 46.17 32.29 -16.61
CA ARG A 525 46.95 33.33 -17.33
C ARG A 525 47.70 34.20 -16.31
N ALA A 526 48.91 33.77 -15.98
CA ALA A 526 50.12 34.58 -15.84
C ALA A 526 51.26 33.61 -15.52
#